data_AF-L8HHF7-F1
#
_entry.id   AF-L8HHF7-F1
#
_cell.length_a   1.000
_cell.length_b   1.000
_cell.length_c   1.000
_cell.angle_alpha   90.00
_cell.angle_beta   90.00
_cell.angle_gamma   90.00
#
_symmetry.space_group_name_H-M   'P 1'
#
loop_
_entity.id
_entity.type
_entity.pdbx_description
1 polymer ?
#
loop_
_entity_poly.entity_id
_entity_poly.type
_entity_poly.pdbx_seq_one_letter_code
_entity_poly.pdbx_strand_id
1 'polypeptide(L)'
;MEAEKGGPVEAWARANDVSDLCPVLISNGFTTLASIQRLDLDDMREMGVTRPGDRKRLLIAVESFANAPIPATPQFMITQTPAALHLPAPEPHLAPPTLPSPTKPDIRIPPTRNPKRCKTKCHQYHIPGERHQCGPEDVCKGFEVCGHLDLHPDEKKRRRAEKKSERKRRKTLEQEEEGEWKKKKDELLRVKRLPQFDGWWQAQLEEVVRCDPDQYSLEEGTRKRAQAMAAVARKYTEFRRVLRREAAINTQIETELRASGMKLSLDAEVEYIARRQKELASALEEKEVPADEQGGDEELP
;
A
#
# COMPACT_ATOMS: atom_id res chain seq x y z
N MET A 1 -6.42 -38.62 8.36
CA MET A 1 -6.91 -37.54 7.48
C MET A 1 -7.48 -36.48 8.39
N GLU A 2 -6.65 -35.54 8.83
CA GLU A 2 -7.09 -34.46 9.72
C GLU A 2 -7.69 -33.35 8.86
N ALA A 3 -8.98 -33.07 9.05
CA ALA A 3 -9.69 -32.00 8.36
C ALA A 3 -9.04 -30.65 8.71
N GLU A 4 -8.64 -29.88 7.70
CA GLU A 4 -8.10 -28.54 7.85
C GLU A 4 -9.14 -27.65 8.54
N LYS A 5 -9.00 -27.45 9.86
CA LYS A 5 -9.76 -26.48 10.65
C LYS A 5 -9.22 -25.06 10.37
N GLY A 6 -9.35 -24.61 9.13
CA GLY A 6 -9.01 -23.25 8.74
C GLY A 6 -10.21 -22.56 8.11
N GLY A 7 -10.57 -21.37 8.60
CA GLY A 7 -11.53 -20.49 7.94
C GLY A 7 -11.05 -20.05 6.55
N PRO A 8 -11.92 -19.43 5.73
CA PRO A 8 -11.60 -19.07 4.35
C PRO A 8 -10.40 -18.11 4.24
N VAL A 9 -10.22 -17.21 5.21
CA VAL A 9 -9.07 -16.29 5.27
C VAL A 9 -7.77 -17.01 5.62
N GLU A 10 -7.81 -18.03 6.47
CA GLU A 10 -6.62 -18.82 6.85
C GLU A 10 -6.14 -19.70 5.69
N ALA A 11 -7.09 -20.28 4.94
CA ALA A 11 -6.80 -21.02 3.72
C ALA A 11 -6.18 -20.11 2.64
N TRP A 12 -6.74 -18.92 2.43
CA TRP A 12 -6.18 -17.91 1.51
C TRP A 12 -4.78 -17.46 1.93
N ALA A 13 -4.58 -17.19 3.22
CA ALA A 13 -3.29 -16.75 3.73
C ALA A 13 -2.21 -17.83 3.59
N ARG A 14 -2.58 -19.11 3.65
CA ARG A 14 -1.68 -20.23 3.35
C ARG A 14 -1.33 -20.34 1.88
N ALA A 15 -2.31 -20.21 1.00
CA ALA A 15 -2.12 -20.28 -0.44
C ALA A 15 -1.22 -19.16 -0.99
N ASN A 16 -1.22 -17.99 -0.34
CA ASN A 16 -0.46 -16.82 -0.77
C ASN A 16 0.81 -16.54 0.05
N ASP A 17 1.26 -17.52 0.85
CA ASP A 17 2.44 -17.38 1.71
C ASP A 17 2.40 -16.10 2.57
N VAL A 18 1.26 -15.85 3.23
CA VAL A 18 1.02 -14.75 4.19
C VAL A 18 0.33 -15.23 5.48
N SER A 19 0.50 -16.52 5.81
CA SER A 19 -0.10 -17.14 7.01
C SER A 19 0.35 -16.50 8.31
N ASP A 20 1.57 -15.98 8.34
CA ASP A 20 2.15 -15.22 9.46
C ASP A 20 1.38 -13.93 9.78
N LEU A 21 0.65 -13.38 8.81
CA LEU A 21 -0.13 -12.15 8.95
C LEU A 21 -1.60 -12.41 9.26
N CYS A 22 -2.04 -13.67 9.21
CA CYS A 22 -3.43 -14.07 9.44
C CYS A 22 -3.97 -13.69 10.83
N PRO A 23 -3.22 -13.86 11.94
CA PRO A 23 -3.70 -13.44 13.26
C PRO A 23 -3.99 -11.94 13.33
N VAL A 24 -3.17 -11.12 12.66
CA VAL A 24 -3.33 -9.66 12.61
C VAL A 24 -4.55 -9.28 11.77
N LEU A 25 -4.80 -9.96 10.65
CA LEU A 25 -5.99 -9.74 9.83
C LEU A 25 -7.28 -10.05 10.61
N ILE A 26 -7.33 -11.23 11.24
CA ILE A 26 -8.50 -11.67 12.01
C ILE A 26 -8.75 -10.75 13.22
N SER A 27 -7.70 -10.33 13.93
CA SER A 27 -7.84 -9.43 15.09
C SER A 27 -8.36 -8.04 14.72
N ASN A 28 -8.15 -7.62 13.48
CA ASN A 28 -8.62 -6.32 12.96
C ASN A 28 -9.93 -6.45 12.15
N GLY A 29 -10.64 -7.58 12.26
CA GLY A 29 -11.98 -7.75 11.68
C GLY A 29 -11.99 -8.23 10.22
N PHE A 30 -10.84 -8.49 9.60
CA PHE A 30 -10.73 -9.05 8.25
C PHE A 30 -10.96 -10.56 8.26
N THR A 31 -12.22 -10.95 8.55
CA THR A 31 -12.65 -12.35 8.70
C THR A 31 -13.24 -12.95 7.42
N THR A 32 -13.45 -12.14 6.38
CA THR A 32 -14.01 -12.57 5.09
C THR A 32 -13.07 -12.25 3.93
N LEU A 33 -13.13 -13.05 2.86
CA LEU A 33 -12.33 -12.78 1.66
C LEU A 33 -12.72 -11.45 0.97
N ALA A 34 -13.99 -11.06 1.05
CA ALA A 34 -14.47 -9.78 0.53
C ALA A 34 -13.83 -8.58 1.25
N SER A 35 -13.60 -8.68 2.57
CA SER A 35 -12.87 -7.65 3.32
C SER A 35 -11.38 -7.61 2.97
N ILE A 36 -10.77 -8.77 2.70
CA ILE A 36 -9.36 -8.85 2.28
C ILE A 36 -9.16 -8.23 0.88
N GLN A 37 -10.12 -8.40 -0.03
CA GLN A 37 -10.03 -7.86 -1.39
C GLN A 37 -10.02 -6.32 -1.43
N ARG A 38 -10.59 -5.65 -0.43
CA ARG A 38 -10.66 -4.18 -0.34
C ARG A 38 -9.49 -3.56 0.43
N LEU A 39 -8.56 -4.39 0.88
CA LEU A 39 -7.53 -4.00 1.83
C LEU A 39 -6.46 -3.16 1.13
N ASP A 40 -6.23 -1.95 1.65
CA ASP A 40 -5.30 -1.00 1.06
C ASP A 40 -4.05 -0.76 1.94
N LEU A 41 -3.18 0.15 1.50
CA LEU A 41 -1.96 0.48 2.24
C LEU A 41 -2.21 1.20 3.56
N ASP A 42 -3.33 1.90 3.68
CA ASP A 42 -3.70 2.66 4.86
C ASP A 42 -4.23 1.70 5.94
N ASP A 43 -5.07 0.74 5.55
CA ASP A 43 -5.52 -0.37 6.40
C ASP A 43 -4.32 -1.15 6.97
N MET A 44 -3.33 -1.47 6.14
CA MET A 44 -2.11 -2.17 6.59
C MET A 44 -1.32 -1.37 7.64
N ARG A 45 -1.33 -0.03 7.55
CA ARG A 45 -0.71 0.82 8.58
C ARG A 45 -1.49 0.75 9.88
N GLU A 46 -2.81 0.85 9.82
CA GLU A 46 -3.69 0.84 10.99
C GLU A 46 -3.67 -0.49 11.74
N MET A 47 -3.63 -1.62 11.02
CA MET A 47 -3.48 -2.96 11.60
C MET A 47 -2.11 -3.21 12.24
N GLY A 48 -1.14 -2.30 12.07
CA GLY A 48 0.22 -2.46 12.59
C GLY A 48 1.15 -3.30 11.71
N VAL A 49 0.78 -3.58 10.45
CA VAL A 49 1.69 -4.20 9.46
C VAL A 49 2.68 -3.13 9.01
N THR A 50 3.79 -2.99 9.74
CA THR A 50 4.76 -1.89 9.54
C THR A 50 5.88 -2.21 8.55
N ARG A 51 6.18 -3.49 8.37
CA ARG A 51 7.31 -3.95 7.56
C ARG A 51 6.97 -3.82 6.06
N PRO A 52 7.77 -3.10 5.26
CA PRO A 52 7.49 -2.91 3.83
C PRO A 52 7.39 -4.22 3.04
N GLY A 53 8.19 -5.23 3.42
CA GLY A 53 8.13 -6.57 2.82
C GLY A 53 6.79 -7.26 3.06
N ASP A 54 6.25 -7.15 4.28
CA ASP A 54 4.97 -7.76 4.64
C ASP A 54 3.80 -7.03 3.98
N ARG A 55 3.85 -5.70 3.89
CA ARG A 55 2.89 -4.90 3.10
C ARG A 55 2.90 -5.30 1.63
N LYS A 56 4.09 -5.44 1.04
CA LYS A 56 4.24 -5.84 -0.36
C LYS A 56 3.71 -7.25 -0.61
N ARG A 57 4.03 -8.21 0.27
CA ARG A 57 3.50 -9.59 0.20
C ARG A 57 1.97 -9.59 0.25
N LEU A 58 1.38 -8.82 1.17
CA LEU A 58 -0.06 -8.75 1.31
C LEU A 58 -0.74 -8.07 0.10
N LEU A 59 -0.18 -6.99 -0.42
CA LEU A 59 -0.68 -6.34 -1.63
C LEU A 59 -0.66 -7.27 -2.85
N ILE A 60 0.45 -7.99 -3.05
CA ILE A 60 0.56 -8.98 -4.14
C ILE A 60 -0.48 -10.10 -3.95
N ALA A 61 -0.70 -10.56 -2.72
CA ALA A 61 -1.71 -11.57 -2.40
C ALA A 61 -3.16 -11.08 -2.62
N VAL A 62 -3.42 -9.79 -2.37
CA VAL A 62 -4.72 -9.14 -2.64
C VAL A 62 -4.92 -8.91 -4.14
N GLU A 63 -3.87 -8.54 -4.87
CA GLU A 63 -3.90 -8.38 -6.33
C GLU A 63 -4.06 -9.72 -7.06
N SER A 64 -3.51 -10.81 -6.50
CA SER A 64 -3.78 -12.17 -6.98
C SER A 64 -5.26 -12.53 -6.87
N PHE A 65 -5.96 -11.96 -5.87
CA PHE A 65 -7.39 -12.09 -5.68
C PHE A 65 -8.21 -11.41 -6.78
N ALA A 66 -7.75 -10.25 -7.27
CA ALA A 66 -8.41 -9.50 -8.34
C ALA A 66 -8.20 -10.14 -9.73
N ASN A 67 -7.12 -10.90 -9.90
CA ASN A 67 -6.71 -11.51 -11.17
C ASN A 67 -7.00 -13.02 -11.25
N ALA A 68 -7.56 -13.63 -10.20
CA ALA A 68 -7.96 -15.02 -10.24
C ALA A 68 -9.17 -15.17 -11.19
N PRO A 69 -9.11 -16.07 -12.19
CA PRO A 69 -10.30 -16.41 -12.97
C PRO A 69 -11.34 -16.98 -12.01
N ILE A 70 -12.52 -16.35 -12.00
CA ILE A 70 -13.67 -16.76 -11.22
C ILE A 70 -13.87 -18.27 -11.47
N PRO A 71 -13.66 -19.16 -10.47
CA PRO A 71 -14.07 -20.54 -10.65
C PRO A 71 -15.59 -20.49 -10.78
N ALA A 72 -16.09 -20.92 -11.94
CA ALA A 72 -17.51 -21.07 -12.18
C ALA A 72 -18.11 -21.84 -11.01
N THR A 73 -18.93 -21.14 -10.22
CA THR A 73 -19.83 -21.79 -9.27
C THR A 73 -20.62 -22.84 -10.04
N PRO A 74 -20.80 -24.06 -9.51
CA PRO A 74 -21.70 -25.03 -10.12
C PRO A 74 -23.11 -24.44 -10.07
N GLN A 75 -23.55 -23.89 -11.19
CA GLN A 75 -24.94 -23.49 -11.39
C GLN A 75 -25.77 -24.76 -11.29
N PHE A 76 -26.57 -24.82 -10.23
CA PHE A 76 -27.70 -25.73 -10.15
C PHE A 76 -28.57 -25.54 -11.39
N MET A 77 -28.99 -26.67 -11.93
CA MET A 77 -29.68 -26.80 -13.20
C MET A 77 -30.96 -25.97 -13.23
N ILE A 78 -31.04 -24.99 -14.14
CA ILE A 78 -32.29 -24.64 -14.81
C ILE A 78 -32.00 -24.43 -16.29
N THR A 79 -32.51 -25.39 -17.07
CA THR A 79 -32.67 -25.38 -18.51
C THR A 79 -33.34 -24.10 -19.02
N GLN A 80 -32.73 -23.44 -20.00
CA GLN A 80 -33.39 -23.07 -21.27
C GLN A 80 -32.41 -22.47 -22.27
N THR A 81 -32.25 -23.19 -23.39
CA THR A 81 -31.67 -22.74 -24.66
C THR A 81 -32.63 -21.76 -25.32
N PRO A 82 -32.16 -20.81 -26.16
CA PRO A 82 -32.17 -21.09 -27.59
C PRO A 82 -31.01 -20.51 -28.42
N ALA A 83 -30.70 -21.27 -29.48
CA ALA A 83 -30.20 -20.92 -30.82
C ALA A 83 -29.12 -19.81 -30.95
N ALA A 84 -27.85 -20.14 -31.15
CA ALA A 84 -27.23 -20.55 -32.43
C ALA A 84 -27.12 -19.43 -33.48
N LEU A 85 -25.98 -18.73 -33.48
CA LEU A 85 -25.33 -18.25 -34.70
C LEU A 85 -23.87 -18.73 -34.69
N HIS A 86 -23.62 -19.63 -35.64
CA HIS A 86 -22.36 -20.31 -35.92
C HIS A 86 -21.50 -19.39 -36.80
N LEU A 87 -20.29 -19.06 -36.37
CA LEU A 87 -19.23 -18.54 -37.24
C LEU A 87 -17.89 -19.24 -36.91
N PRO A 88 -17.05 -19.52 -37.92
CA PRO A 88 -16.05 -20.57 -37.86
C PRO A 88 -14.76 -20.16 -37.17
N ALA A 89 -14.11 -21.16 -36.55
CA ALA A 89 -12.81 -21.07 -35.92
C ALA A 89 -11.66 -20.90 -36.94
N PRO A 90 -10.60 -20.13 -36.62
CA PRO A 90 -9.30 -20.30 -37.24
C PRO A 90 -8.49 -21.39 -36.52
N GLU A 91 -7.76 -22.18 -37.31
CA GLU A 91 -6.96 -23.33 -36.90
C GLU A 91 -5.87 -23.00 -35.86
N PRO A 92 -5.56 -23.92 -34.93
CA PRO A 92 -4.42 -23.77 -34.03
C PRO A 92 -3.12 -24.18 -34.74
N HIS A 93 -2.21 -23.22 -34.92
CA HIS A 93 -0.84 -23.50 -35.34
C HIS A 93 -0.12 -24.34 -34.29
N LEU A 94 0.45 -25.45 -34.77
CA LEU A 94 1.25 -26.43 -34.04
C LEU A 94 2.44 -25.77 -33.33
N ALA A 95 2.54 -25.95 -32.01
CA ALA A 95 3.75 -25.67 -31.25
C ALA A 95 4.83 -26.72 -31.55
N PRO A 96 6.12 -26.34 -31.65
CA PRO A 96 7.21 -27.29 -31.92
C PRO A 96 7.56 -28.13 -30.68
N PRO A 97 8.08 -29.36 -30.86
CA PRO A 97 8.41 -30.26 -29.77
C PRO A 97 9.61 -29.76 -28.95
N THR A 98 9.44 -29.74 -27.63
CA THR A 98 10.49 -29.49 -26.64
C THR A 98 11.46 -30.67 -26.57
N LEU A 99 12.76 -30.38 -26.76
CA LEU A 99 13.85 -31.32 -26.55
C LEU A 99 13.98 -31.69 -25.06
N PRO A 100 14.27 -32.96 -24.71
CA PRO A 100 14.54 -33.35 -23.34
C PRO A 100 15.90 -32.83 -22.87
N SER A 101 15.88 -32.15 -21.71
CA SER A 101 17.06 -31.63 -21.02
C SER A 101 17.92 -32.77 -20.48
N PRO A 102 19.27 -32.70 -20.54
CA PRO A 102 20.14 -33.77 -20.10
C PRO A 102 20.12 -33.90 -18.57
N THR A 103 19.72 -35.07 -18.08
CA THR A 103 19.86 -35.48 -16.69
C THR A 103 21.33 -35.57 -16.31
N LYS A 104 21.76 -34.76 -15.33
CA LYS A 104 23.09 -34.88 -14.73
C LYS A 104 23.15 -36.18 -13.92
N PRO A 105 24.23 -36.98 -14.05
CA PRO A 105 24.39 -38.17 -13.21
C PRO A 105 24.58 -37.75 -11.74
N ASP A 106 23.79 -38.36 -10.84
CA ASP A 106 23.95 -38.24 -9.39
C ASP A 106 25.18 -39.05 -8.96
N ILE A 107 26.36 -38.40 -9.01
CA ILE A 107 27.58 -38.94 -8.42
C ILE A 107 27.57 -38.52 -6.94
N ARG A 108 27.11 -39.40 -6.06
CA ARG A 108 27.30 -39.25 -4.62
C ARG A 108 28.76 -39.47 -4.26
N ILE A 109 29.54 -38.39 -4.28
CA ILE A 109 30.90 -38.35 -3.74
C ILE A 109 30.79 -38.48 -2.21
N PRO A 110 31.38 -39.51 -1.57
CA PRO A 110 31.40 -39.59 -0.11
C PRO A 110 32.15 -38.36 0.44
N PRO A 111 31.73 -37.77 1.58
CA PRO A 111 32.35 -36.56 2.10
C PRO A 111 33.82 -36.86 2.42
N THR A 112 34.72 -36.44 1.53
CA THR A 112 36.16 -36.44 1.80
C THR A 112 36.35 -35.61 3.07
N ARG A 113 36.83 -36.25 4.14
CA ARG A 113 37.12 -35.57 5.41
C ARG A 113 38.18 -34.50 5.15
N ASN A 114 37.74 -33.26 4.94
CA ASN A 114 38.66 -32.15 4.70
C ASN A 114 39.68 -32.10 5.84
N PRO A 115 40.99 -32.08 5.55
CA PRO A 115 42.02 -32.02 6.57
C PRO A 115 41.81 -30.76 7.41
N LYS A 116 41.77 -30.91 8.74
CA LYS A 116 41.55 -29.79 9.67
C LYS A 116 42.91 -29.18 10.01
N ARG A 117 42.99 -27.88 10.30
CA ARG A 117 44.21 -27.26 10.83
C ARG A 117 44.18 -27.20 12.35
N CYS A 118 45.36 -27.30 12.98
CA CYS A 118 45.53 -27.01 14.40
C CYS A 118 45.14 -25.56 14.69
N LYS A 119 44.12 -25.34 15.52
CA LYS A 119 43.55 -24.00 15.76
C LYS A 119 44.31 -23.19 16.82
N THR A 120 45.15 -23.84 17.63
CA THR A 120 45.65 -23.26 18.88
C THR A 120 47.15 -23.05 18.93
N LYS A 121 47.97 -23.88 18.24
CA LYS A 121 49.43 -23.84 18.41
C LYS A 121 50.23 -23.79 17.11
N CYS A 122 50.08 -24.73 16.18
CA CYS A 122 51.00 -24.82 15.01
C CYS A 122 50.38 -24.54 13.63
N HIS A 123 49.05 -24.44 13.52
CA HIS A 123 48.33 -24.20 12.25
C HIS A 123 48.56 -25.21 11.10
N GLN A 124 49.26 -26.32 11.36
CA GLN A 124 49.47 -27.43 10.42
C GLN A 124 48.19 -28.25 10.23
N TYR A 125 48.07 -28.89 9.06
CA TYR A 125 46.98 -29.82 8.77
C TYR A 125 47.15 -31.13 9.55
N HIS A 126 46.05 -31.67 10.04
CA HIS A 126 46.00 -32.98 10.67
C HIS A 126 44.77 -33.76 10.20
N ILE A 127 44.88 -35.07 10.28
CA ILE A 127 43.85 -36.01 9.88
C ILE A 127 42.73 -36.00 10.94
N PRO A 128 41.47 -35.74 10.56
CA PRO A 128 40.36 -35.73 11.51
C PRO A 128 40.16 -37.12 12.14
N GLY A 129 40.44 -37.24 13.44
CA GLY A 129 40.35 -38.48 14.22
C GLY A 129 41.65 -38.87 14.91
N GLU A 130 42.78 -38.32 14.49
CA GLU A 130 44.07 -38.55 15.13
C GLU A 130 44.43 -37.41 16.11
N ARG A 131 45.04 -37.78 17.24
CA ARG A 131 45.53 -36.81 18.24
C ARG A 131 46.79 -36.14 17.72
N HIS A 132 46.64 -34.94 17.18
CA HIS A 132 47.76 -34.09 16.82
C HIS A 132 48.44 -33.52 18.09
N GLN A 133 49.75 -33.76 18.23
CA GLN A 133 50.60 -33.16 19.26
C GLN A 133 51.55 -32.18 18.59
N CYS A 134 51.57 -30.93 19.04
CA CYS A 134 52.47 -29.92 18.50
C CYS A 134 53.81 -29.99 19.24
N GLY A 135 54.92 -30.09 18.50
CA GLY A 135 56.27 -29.91 19.05
C GLY A 135 56.52 -28.45 19.45
N PRO A 136 57.45 -28.17 20.39
CA PRO A 136 57.85 -26.81 20.76
C PRO A 136 58.32 -25.96 19.58
N GLU A 137 58.98 -26.58 18.60
CA GLU A 137 59.48 -26.00 17.36
C GLU A 137 58.36 -25.64 16.36
N ASP A 138 57.23 -26.34 16.42
CA ASP A 138 56.05 -26.12 15.58
C ASP A 138 55.11 -25.06 16.17
N VAL A 139 55.35 -24.58 17.39
CA VAL A 139 54.52 -23.55 18.01
C VAL A 139 54.68 -22.25 17.23
N CYS A 140 53.54 -21.75 16.76
CA CYS A 140 53.46 -20.53 15.99
C CYS A 140 54.02 -19.36 16.79
N LYS A 141 55.05 -18.68 16.23
CA LYS A 141 55.82 -17.60 16.88
C LYS A 141 55.07 -16.25 16.96
N GLY A 142 53.74 -16.27 17.00
CA GLY A 142 52.90 -15.07 17.03
C GLY A 142 52.44 -14.58 15.65
N PHE A 143 51.55 -13.58 15.67
CA PHE A 143 50.84 -13.10 14.48
C PHE A 143 51.74 -12.33 13.50
N GLU A 144 52.85 -11.75 13.98
CA GLU A 144 53.77 -10.93 13.15
C GLU A 144 54.62 -11.78 12.20
N VAL A 145 54.85 -13.06 12.54
CA VAL A 145 55.73 -13.98 11.81
C VAL A 145 54.94 -15.08 11.09
N CYS A 146 53.68 -15.28 11.43
CA CYS A 146 52.85 -16.34 10.86
C CYS A 146 52.12 -15.89 9.58
N GLY A 147 52.28 -16.65 8.49
CA GLY A 147 51.51 -16.47 7.25
C GLY A 147 50.01 -16.84 7.33
N HIS A 148 49.51 -17.21 8.52
CA HIS A 148 48.12 -17.64 8.73
C HIS A 148 47.38 -16.74 9.74
N LEU A 149 47.32 -15.44 9.41
CA LEU A 149 46.71 -14.38 10.20
C LEU A 149 45.28 -14.71 10.69
N ASP A 150 44.46 -15.38 9.88
CA ASP A 150 43.07 -15.71 10.20
C ASP A 150 42.90 -16.75 11.33
N LEU A 151 43.98 -17.45 11.69
CA LEU A 151 43.98 -18.46 12.75
C LEU A 151 44.42 -17.92 14.11
N HIS A 152 44.98 -16.70 14.17
CA HIS A 152 45.36 -16.05 15.42
C HIS A 152 44.14 -15.47 16.16
N PRO A 153 43.93 -15.81 17.45
CA PRO A 153 42.83 -15.27 18.24
C PRO A 153 42.81 -13.74 18.32
N ASP A 154 43.98 -13.11 18.44
CA ASP A 154 44.12 -11.65 18.56
C ASP A 154 43.77 -10.93 17.27
N GLU A 155 44.22 -11.45 16.13
CA GLU A 155 43.87 -10.91 14.81
C GLU A 155 42.37 -11.07 14.52
N LYS A 156 41.81 -12.23 14.88
CA LYS A 156 40.38 -12.47 14.80
C LYS A 156 39.58 -11.51 15.69
N LYS A 157 40.10 -11.19 16.88
CA LYS A 157 39.50 -10.20 17.80
C LYS A 157 39.58 -8.80 17.22
N ARG A 158 40.72 -8.39 16.64
CA ARG A 158 40.92 -7.11 15.95
C ARG A 158 39.94 -6.94 14.79
N ARG A 159 39.86 -7.92 13.89
CA ARG A 159 38.91 -7.93 12.75
C ARG A 159 37.45 -7.89 13.20
N ARG A 160 37.10 -8.54 14.31
CA ARG A 160 35.76 -8.44 14.88
C ARG A 160 35.47 -7.05 15.44
N ALA A 161 36.43 -6.43 16.11
CA ALA A 161 36.31 -5.06 16.63
C ALA A 161 36.17 -4.04 15.51
N GLU A 162 36.98 -4.15 14.45
CA GLU A 162 36.91 -3.32 13.25
C GLU A 162 35.58 -3.52 12.51
N LYS A 163 35.15 -4.77 12.27
CA LYS A 163 33.82 -5.03 11.70
C LYS A 163 32.69 -4.46 12.56
N LYS A 164 32.86 -4.42 13.89
CA LYS A 164 31.87 -3.83 14.81
C LYS A 164 31.86 -2.30 14.74
N SER A 165 33.03 -1.65 14.67
CA SER A 165 33.12 -0.20 14.51
C SER A 165 32.57 0.24 13.15
N GLU A 166 32.89 -0.49 12.08
CA GLU A 166 32.42 -0.18 10.73
C GLU A 166 30.90 -0.34 10.60
N ARG A 167 30.33 -1.41 11.19
CA ARG A 167 28.87 -1.56 11.29
C ARG A 167 28.22 -0.40 12.06
N LYS A 168 28.87 0.09 13.12
CA LYS A 168 28.37 1.23 13.90
C LYS A 168 28.39 2.51 13.05
N ARG A 169 29.49 2.78 12.34
CA ARG A 169 29.61 3.94 11.43
C ARG A 169 28.56 3.91 10.34
N ARG A 170 28.39 2.77 9.67
CA ARG A 170 27.38 2.60 8.62
C ARG A 170 25.96 2.82 9.16
N LYS A 171 25.64 2.29 10.35
CA LYS A 171 24.34 2.51 10.98
C LYS A 171 24.11 3.98 11.32
N THR A 172 25.13 4.71 11.79
CA THR A 172 25.02 6.15 12.05
C THR A 172 24.74 6.93 10.77
N LEU A 173 25.47 6.65 9.68
CA LEU A 173 25.22 7.29 8.38
C LEU A 173 23.81 7.00 7.86
N GLU A 174 23.36 5.74 7.93
CA GLU A 174 22.00 5.35 7.52
C GLU A 174 20.92 6.08 8.35
N GLN A 175 21.13 6.26 9.65
CA GLN A 175 20.24 7.03 10.52
C GLN A 175 20.24 8.53 10.20
N GLU A 176 21.39 9.10 9.85
CA GLU A 176 21.50 10.49 9.43
C GLU A 176 20.78 10.71 8.08
N GLU A 177 21.00 9.83 7.10
CA GLU A 177 20.33 9.86 5.80
C GLU A 177 18.81 9.69 5.94
N GLU A 178 18.35 8.73 6.76
CA GLU A 178 16.92 8.54 7.05
C GLU A 178 16.34 9.78 7.75
N GLY A 179 17.08 10.37 8.69
CA GLY A 179 16.69 11.59 9.38
C GLY A 179 16.58 12.79 8.43
N GLU A 180 17.52 12.96 7.52
CA GLU A 180 17.47 13.99 6.48
C GLU A 180 16.33 13.77 5.48
N TRP A 181 16.15 12.52 5.04
CA TRP A 181 15.05 12.16 4.15
C TRP A 181 13.70 12.44 4.82
N LYS A 182 13.55 12.08 6.09
CA LYS A 182 12.34 12.37 6.88
C LYS A 182 12.11 13.87 6.99
N LYS A 183 13.14 14.67 7.29
CA LYS A 183 13.04 16.14 7.32
C LYS A 183 12.61 16.73 5.97
N LYS A 184 13.21 16.26 4.87
CA LYS A 184 12.84 16.69 3.51
C LYS A 184 11.39 16.32 3.18
N LYS A 185 10.96 15.11 3.55
CA LYS A 185 9.59 14.65 3.38
C LYS A 185 8.61 15.49 4.20
N ASP A 186 8.91 15.73 5.48
CA ASP A 186 8.06 16.52 6.37
C ASP A 186 7.95 17.98 5.87
N GLU A 187 9.03 18.56 5.35
CA GLU A 187 9.01 19.91 4.75
C GLU A 187 8.22 19.96 3.43
N LEU A 188 8.29 18.93 2.59
CA LEU A 188 7.47 18.83 1.37
C LEU A 188 5.99 18.65 1.65
N LEU A 189 5.65 17.86 2.68
CA LEU A 189 4.28 17.61 3.12
C LEU A 189 3.76 18.69 4.07
N ARG A 190 4.61 19.66 4.45
CA ARG A 190 4.21 20.79 5.28
C ARG A 190 3.23 21.63 4.49
N VAL A 191 1.95 21.46 4.80
CA VAL A 191 0.89 22.34 4.31
C VAL A 191 1.19 23.74 4.85
N LYS A 192 1.74 24.61 3.99
CA LYS A 192 1.84 26.04 4.29
C LYS A 192 0.41 26.55 4.44
N ARG A 193 -0.02 26.80 5.67
CA ARG A 193 -1.27 27.51 5.93
C ARG A 193 -1.19 28.84 5.20
N LEU A 194 -2.12 29.09 4.29
CA LEU A 194 -2.24 30.38 3.65
C LEU A 194 -2.56 31.39 4.77
N PRO A 195 -1.71 32.40 5.02
CA PRO A 195 -1.91 33.35 6.13
C PRO A 195 -3.29 34.04 6.08
N GLN A 196 -3.80 34.21 4.87
CA GLN A 196 -5.11 34.78 4.57
C GLN A 196 -6.29 33.82 4.81
N PHE A 197 -6.08 32.50 4.79
CA PHE A 197 -7.13 31.53 5.08
C PHE A 197 -7.50 31.52 6.55
N ASP A 198 -6.51 31.62 7.45
CA ASP A 198 -6.77 31.71 8.89
C ASP A 198 -7.55 32.98 9.23
N GLY A 199 -7.27 34.10 8.54
CA GLY A 199 -8.03 35.35 8.67
C GLY A 199 -9.48 35.23 8.17
N TRP A 200 -9.70 34.64 6.99
CA TRP A 200 -11.05 34.38 6.49
C TRP A 200 -11.84 33.44 7.41
N TRP A 201 -11.19 32.36 7.88
CA TRP A 201 -11.79 31.37 8.76
C TRP A 201 -12.22 31.99 10.10
N GLN A 202 -11.36 32.81 10.68
CA GLN A 202 -11.65 33.51 11.93
C GLN A 202 -12.81 34.50 11.75
N ALA A 203 -12.85 35.26 10.65
CA ALA A 203 -13.96 36.15 10.34
C ALA A 203 -15.30 35.39 10.17
N GLN A 204 -15.28 34.20 9.56
CA GLN A 204 -16.49 33.37 9.44
C GLN A 204 -16.95 32.80 10.78
N LEU A 205 -16.02 32.44 11.67
CA LEU A 205 -16.33 32.02 13.04
C LEU A 205 -16.97 33.14 13.85
N GLU A 206 -16.37 34.33 13.79
CA GLU A 206 -16.90 35.53 14.44
C GLU A 206 -18.29 35.85 13.94
N GLU A 207 -18.53 35.75 12.63
CA GLU A 207 -19.83 35.96 12.02
C GLU A 207 -20.89 34.95 12.50
N VAL A 208 -20.55 33.67 12.58
CA VAL A 208 -21.47 32.63 13.09
C VAL A 208 -21.80 32.86 14.56
N VAL A 209 -20.81 33.22 15.38
CA VAL A 209 -21.05 33.53 16.80
C VAL A 209 -21.84 34.82 16.96
N ARG A 210 -21.62 35.82 16.09
CA ARG A 210 -22.36 37.08 16.08
C ARG A 210 -23.84 36.87 15.74
N CYS A 211 -24.16 35.96 14.83
CA CYS A 211 -25.54 35.66 14.45
C CYS A 211 -26.30 34.93 15.57
N ASP A 212 -25.67 33.96 16.24
CA ASP A 212 -26.32 33.15 17.29
C ASP A 212 -25.42 33.02 18.55
N PRO A 213 -25.27 34.09 19.34
CA PRO A 213 -24.34 34.14 20.47
C PRO A 213 -24.72 33.20 21.63
N ASP A 214 -25.99 32.81 21.73
CA ASP A 214 -26.46 31.86 22.75
C ASP A 214 -26.07 30.42 22.41
N GLN A 215 -26.01 30.10 21.11
CA GLN A 215 -25.69 28.76 20.61
C GLN A 215 -24.19 28.53 20.46
N TYR A 216 -23.45 29.56 20.08
CA TYR A 216 -22.03 29.47 19.72
C TYR A 216 -21.13 30.30 20.65
N SER A 217 -19.82 30.05 20.62
CA SER A 217 -18.83 30.81 21.39
C SER A 217 -17.51 30.85 20.65
N LEU A 218 -16.72 31.91 20.85
CA LEU A 218 -15.33 32.00 20.39
C LEU A 218 -14.35 31.41 21.40
N GLU A 219 -14.80 31.08 22.61
CA GLU A 219 -13.95 30.58 23.68
C GLU A 219 -13.36 29.20 23.35
N GLU A 220 -12.04 29.13 23.42
CA GLU A 220 -11.28 27.93 23.03
C GLU A 220 -11.61 26.73 23.93
N GLY A 221 -11.66 25.53 23.35
CA GLY A 221 -11.93 24.30 24.10
C GLY A 221 -13.40 24.10 24.52
N THR A 222 -14.31 25.01 24.16
CA THR A 222 -15.73 24.86 24.50
C THR A 222 -16.52 24.06 23.44
N ARG A 223 -17.56 23.34 23.88
CA ARG A 223 -18.50 22.66 22.98
C ARG A 223 -19.18 23.63 22.00
N LYS A 224 -19.48 24.85 22.47
CA LYS A 224 -20.09 25.91 21.66
C LYS A 224 -19.17 26.38 20.52
N ARG A 225 -17.86 26.51 20.77
CA ARG A 225 -16.89 26.81 19.70
C ARG A 225 -16.75 25.68 18.69
N ALA A 226 -16.71 24.43 19.16
CA ALA A 226 -16.69 23.27 18.25
C ALA A 226 -17.93 23.23 17.35
N GLN A 227 -19.11 23.58 17.88
CA GLN A 227 -20.34 23.70 17.09
C GLN A 227 -20.26 24.85 16.07
N ALA A 228 -19.68 26.00 16.44
CA ALA A 228 -19.45 27.13 15.54
C ALA A 228 -18.52 26.74 14.38
N MET A 229 -17.41 26.06 14.69
CA MET A 229 -16.47 25.53 13.70
C MET A 229 -17.15 24.54 12.74
N ALA A 230 -17.98 23.64 13.27
CA ALA A 230 -18.73 22.71 12.44
C ALA A 230 -19.73 23.43 11.51
N ALA A 231 -20.38 24.50 11.98
CA ALA A 231 -21.27 25.31 11.16
C ALA A 231 -20.52 26.04 10.03
N VAL A 232 -19.38 26.66 10.33
CA VAL A 232 -18.51 27.29 9.33
C VAL A 232 -17.99 26.25 8.32
N ALA A 233 -17.56 25.07 8.79
CA ALA A 233 -17.10 24.00 7.92
C ALA A 233 -18.18 23.51 6.95
N ARG A 234 -19.44 23.39 7.42
CA ARG A 234 -20.59 23.05 6.56
C ARG A 234 -20.82 24.13 5.49
N LYS A 235 -20.85 25.41 5.89
CA LYS A 235 -20.99 26.54 4.94
C LYS A 235 -19.87 26.53 3.88
N TYR A 236 -18.63 26.31 4.30
CA TYR A 236 -17.49 26.23 3.39
C TYR A 236 -17.60 25.04 2.43
N THR A 237 -18.02 23.88 2.93
CA THR A 237 -18.21 22.68 2.11
C THR A 237 -19.28 22.88 1.05
N GLU A 238 -20.39 23.54 1.42
CA GLU A 238 -21.46 23.87 0.48
C GLU A 238 -20.98 24.88 -0.56
N PHE A 239 -20.28 25.94 -0.16
CA PHE A 239 -19.66 26.89 -1.08
C PHE A 239 -18.71 26.20 -2.07
N ARG A 240 -17.87 25.26 -1.62
CA ARG A 240 -17.01 24.45 -2.50
C ARG A 240 -17.80 23.52 -3.41
N ARG A 241 -18.98 23.08 -3.02
CA ARG A 241 -19.87 22.29 -3.87
C ARG A 241 -20.41 23.17 -5.01
N VAL A 242 -20.90 24.36 -4.69
CA VAL A 242 -21.35 25.37 -5.66
C VAL A 242 -20.25 25.69 -6.68
N LEU A 243 -19.04 26.05 -6.22
CA LEU A 243 -17.92 26.35 -7.13
C LEU A 243 -17.56 25.19 -8.06
N ARG A 244 -17.64 23.94 -7.57
CA ARG A 244 -17.38 22.76 -8.41
C ARG A 244 -18.46 22.55 -9.45
N ARG A 245 -19.74 22.79 -9.12
CA ARG A 245 -20.84 22.74 -10.08
C ARG A 245 -20.66 23.80 -11.17
N GLU A 246 -20.37 25.04 -10.79
CA GLU A 246 -20.11 26.13 -11.75
C GLU A 246 -18.93 25.81 -12.68
N ALA A 247 -17.82 25.30 -12.13
CA ALA A 247 -16.68 24.89 -12.94
C ALA A 247 -17.02 23.75 -13.92
N ALA A 248 -17.84 22.79 -13.49
CA ALA A 248 -18.29 21.69 -14.35
C ALA A 248 -19.21 22.20 -15.48
N ILE A 249 -20.16 23.08 -15.16
CA ILE A 249 -21.02 23.76 -16.16
C ILE A 249 -20.16 24.48 -17.19
N ASN A 250 -19.19 25.28 -16.75
CA ASN A 250 -18.31 26.04 -17.65
C ASN A 250 -17.48 25.12 -18.54
N THR A 251 -16.92 24.05 -17.97
CA THR A 251 -16.16 23.04 -18.73
C THR A 251 -17.05 22.41 -19.80
N GLN A 252 -18.30 22.08 -19.48
CA GLN A 252 -19.25 21.52 -20.43
C GLN A 252 -19.55 22.50 -21.58
N ILE A 253 -19.81 23.77 -21.27
CA ILE A 253 -20.07 24.81 -22.27
C ILE A 253 -18.88 24.98 -23.21
N GLU A 254 -17.66 25.02 -22.69
CA GLU A 254 -16.43 25.09 -23.49
C GLU A 254 -16.26 23.87 -24.42
N THR A 255 -16.65 22.68 -23.95
CA THR A 255 -16.62 21.48 -24.81
C THR A 255 -17.69 21.52 -25.90
N GLU A 256 -18.89 22.00 -25.61
CA GLU A 256 -19.98 22.17 -26.59
C GLU A 256 -19.60 23.21 -27.66
N LEU A 257 -19.07 24.36 -27.25
CA LEU A 257 -18.59 25.40 -28.17
C LEU A 257 -17.51 24.86 -29.10
N ARG A 258 -16.50 24.17 -28.57
CA ARG A 258 -15.44 23.53 -29.38
C ARG A 258 -15.98 22.47 -30.34
N ALA A 259 -16.90 21.62 -29.89
CA ALA A 259 -17.45 20.52 -30.70
C ALA A 259 -18.36 21.03 -31.83
N SER A 260 -19.10 22.12 -31.58
CA SER A 260 -20.05 22.69 -32.54
C SER A 260 -19.37 23.26 -33.79
N GLY A 261 -18.08 23.62 -33.71
CA GLY A 261 -17.36 24.31 -34.78
C GLY A 261 -18.02 25.64 -35.20
N MET A 262 -18.98 26.16 -34.41
CA MET A 262 -19.74 27.35 -34.74
C MET A 262 -18.84 28.57 -34.58
N LYS A 263 -18.65 29.33 -35.66
CA LYS A 263 -18.10 30.68 -35.60
C LYS A 263 -19.23 31.63 -35.22
N LEU A 264 -19.56 31.71 -33.94
CA LEU A 264 -20.47 32.72 -33.42
C LEU A 264 -19.79 34.08 -33.42
N SER A 265 -20.57 35.16 -33.55
CA SER A 265 -20.08 36.49 -33.17
C SER A 265 -19.86 36.53 -31.65
N LEU A 266 -19.01 37.44 -31.17
CA LEU A 266 -18.70 37.56 -29.75
C LEU A 266 -19.97 37.75 -28.89
N ASP A 267 -20.90 38.59 -29.34
CA ASP A 267 -22.16 38.84 -28.63
C ASP A 267 -23.05 37.58 -28.59
N ALA A 268 -23.11 36.84 -29.71
CA ALA A 268 -23.89 35.59 -29.77
C ALA A 268 -23.27 34.47 -28.91
N GLU A 269 -21.94 34.44 -28.78
CA GLU A 269 -21.24 33.51 -27.89
C GLU A 269 -21.52 33.83 -26.41
N VAL A 270 -21.48 35.10 -26.02
CA VAL A 270 -21.82 35.54 -24.66
C VAL A 270 -23.27 35.20 -24.31
N GLU A 271 -24.22 35.48 -25.20
CA GLU A 271 -25.63 35.12 -25.01
C GLU A 271 -25.82 33.60 -24.92
N TYR A 272 -25.11 32.83 -25.75
CA TYR A 272 -25.11 31.37 -25.68
C TYR A 272 -24.63 30.87 -24.32
N ILE A 273 -23.48 31.35 -23.85
CA ILE A 273 -22.89 30.95 -22.56
C ILE A 273 -23.87 31.25 -21.43
N ALA A 274 -24.43 32.47 -21.37
CA ALA A 274 -25.34 32.87 -20.30
C ALA A 274 -26.62 32.02 -20.27
N ARG A 275 -27.25 31.79 -21.43
CA ARG A 275 -28.43 30.93 -21.55
C ARG A 275 -28.09 29.49 -21.12
N ARG A 276 -26.97 28.96 -21.59
CA ARG A 276 -26.56 27.58 -21.34
C ARG A 276 -26.17 27.34 -19.88
N GLN A 277 -25.52 28.31 -19.23
CA GLN A 277 -25.25 28.28 -17.79
C GLN A 277 -26.55 28.16 -17.00
N LYS A 278 -27.57 28.94 -17.35
CA LYS A 278 -28.88 28.89 -16.69
C LYS A 278 -29.58 27.54 -16.88
N GLU A 279 -29.60 27.02 -18.11
CA GLU A 279 -30.18 25.70 -18.42
C GLU A 279 -29.50 24.57 -17.62
N LEU A 280 -28.17 24.54 -17.61
CA LEU A 280 -27.41 23.49 -16.92
C LEU A 280 -27.52 23.62 -15.39
N ALA A 281 -27.58 24.84 -14.85
CA ALA A 281 -27.81 25.08 -13.43
C ALA A 281 -29.19 24.56 -13.00
N SER A 282 -30.26 24.91 -13.73
CA SER A 282 -31.62 24.41 -13.43
C SER A 282 -31.71 22.89 -13.55
N ALA A 283 -31.06 22.28 -14.55
CA ALA A 283 -31.04 20.83 -14.71
C ALA A 283 -30.27 20.09 -13.59
N LEU A 284 -29.32 20.75 -12.92
CA LEU A 284 -28.65 20.19 -11.74
C LEU A 284 -29.50 20.32 -10.48
N GLU A 285 -30.22 21.44 -10.31
CA GLU A 285 -31.15 21.63 -9.20
C GLU A 285 -32.28 20.59 -9.22
N GLU A 286 -32.84 20.30 -10.40
CA GLU A 286 -33.88 19.27 -10.57
C GLU A 286 -33.40 17.85 -10.20
N LYS A 287 -32.10 17.56 -10.36
CA LYS A 287 -31.53 16.25 -10.01
C LYS A 287 -31.21 16.09 -8.53
N GLU A 288 -31.11 17.19 -7.80
CA GLU A 288 -30.76 17.21 -6.38
C GLU A 288 -31.97 17.28 -5.45
N VAL A 289 -33.19 17.24 -5.99
CA VAL A 289 -34.40 17.06 -5.19
C VAL A 289 -34.24 15.78 -4.35
N PRO A 290 -34.24 15.87 -3.01
CA PRO A 290 -34.01 14.73 -2.15
C PRO A 290 -35.09 13.69 -2.37
N ALA A 291 -34.70 12.44 -2.59
CA ALA A 291 -35.61 11.30 -2.67
C ALA A 291 -36.34 10.98 -1.35
N ASP A 292 -36.16 11.81 -0.31
CA ASP A 292 -36.65 11.57 1.05
C ASP A 292 -38.11 12.03 1.30
N GLU A 293 -38.81 12.60 0.31
CA GLU A 293 -40.26 12.93 0.42
C GLU A 293 -41.19 11.87 -0.22
N GLN A 294 -40.73 10.64 -0.44
CA GLN A 294 -41.60 9.52 -0.87
C GLN A 294 -41.71 8.38 0.17
N GLY A 295 -41.39 8.65 1.44
CA GLY A 295 -41.71 7.75 2.56
C GLY A 295 -43.12 8.02 3.05
N GLY A 296 -44.08 7.24 2.54
CA GLY A 296 -45.50 7.38 2.85
C GLY A 296 -45.85 7.25 4.33
N ASP A 297 -46.79 8.10 4.74
CA ASP A 297 -47.76 7.79 5.79
C ASP A 297 -48.47 6.47 5.43
N GLU A 298 -47.90 5.35 5.88
CA GLU A 298 -48.62 4.10 6.02
C GLU A 298 -49.37 4.18 7.36
N GLU A 299 -50.54 4.84 7.32
CA GLU A 299 -51.59 4.72 8.33
C GLU A 299 -51.89 3.23 8.55
N LEU A 300 -51.49 2.70 9.71
CA LEU A 300 -51.93 1.40 10.20
C LEU A 300 -53.10 1.60 11.18
N PRO A 301 -54.22 0.87 11.01
CA PRO A 301 -55.45 0.99 11.80
C PRO A 301 -55.35 0.43 13.23
#